data_AF-A0A7W1S3M4-F1
#
_entry.id   AF-A0A7W1S3M4-F1
#
_cell.length_a   1.000
_cell.length_b   1.000
_cell.length_c   1.000
_cell.angle_alpha   90.00
_cell.angle_beta   90.00
_cell.angle_gamma   90.00
#
_symmetry.space_group_name_H-M   'P 1'
#
loop_
_entity.id
_entity.type
_entity.pdbx_description
1 polymer ?
#
loop_
_entity_poly.entity_id
_entity_poly.type
_entity_poly.pdbx_seq_one_letter_code
_entity_poly.pdbx_strand_id
1 'polypeptide(L)'
;MTRRRTSYSRSSERSSNSRSRSYSTRSKSYAEERVERLTWFFLVLAIAGVQIIQQGGAALPNWVIPFAGCVVLLGSGMYQYSKRWRVAPTTWLAGALLAGMTLINLYVNPSLNFLGVSLIVFAAVILMGLLTGET
;
A
#
# COMPACT_ATOMS: atom_id res chain seq x y z
N MET A 1 11.99 -20.02 -75.71
CA MET A 1 10.80 -20.07 -74.82
C MET A 1 11.11 -19.14 -73.65
N THR A 2 10.90 -17.82 -73.68
CA THR A 2 9.74 -16.95 -73.96
C THR A 2 8.81 -16.77 -72.76
N ARG A 3 8.84 -15.54 -72.19
CA ARG A 3 7.83 -14.82 -71.39
C ARG A 3 7.66 -15.26 -69.92
N ARG A 4 7.47 -14.37 -68.93
CA ARG A 4 6.72 -13.11 -68.94
C ARG A 4 7.11 -12.23 -67.72
N ARG A 5 7.22 -10.92 -67.95
CA ARG A 5 7.16 -9.88 -66.90
C ARG A 5 5.78 -9.88 -66.25
N THR A 6 5.71 -9.60 -64.95
CA THR A 6 4.59 -8.85 -64.36
C THR A 6 5.12 -7.96 -63.24
N SER A 7 5.41 -6.73 -63.64
CA SER A 7 5.40 -5.57 -62.75
C SER A 7 3.99 -5.40 -62.20
N TYR A 8 3.84 -5.38 -60.88
CA TYR A 8 2.66 -4.82 -60.23
C TYR A 8 3.05 -3.48 -59.61
N SER A 9 2.63 -2.42 -60.28
CA SER A 9 2.51 -1.09 -59.70
C SER A 9 1.20 -1.04 -58.90
N ARG A 10 1.25 -0.68 -57.61
CA ARG A 10 0.12 0.01 -56.97
C ARG A 10 0.57 0.82 -55.76
N SER A 11 0.72 2.11 -56.04
CA SER A 11 0.41 3.24 -55.17
C SER A 11 -0.79 2.99 -54.26
N SER A 12 -0.63 3.25 -52.95
CA SER A 12 -1.61 3.98 -52.13
C SER A 12 -1.15 4.03 -50.67
N GLU A 13 -0.91 5.26 -50.20
CA GLU A 13 -1.52 5.82 -49.00
C GLU A 13 -1.48 5.02 -47.69
N ARG A 14 -0.76 5.60 -46.72
CA ARG A 14 -1.22 5.99 -45.36
C ARG A 14 0.00 5.93 -44.45
N SER A 15 0.62 7.05 -44.09
CA SER A 15 0.11 7.96 -43.06
C SER A 15 -0.55 7.25 -41.87
N SER A 16 0.09 6.23 -41.31
CA SER A 16 -0.09 5.91 -39.90
C SER A 16 1.27 5.89 -39.23
N ASN A 17 1.79 7.11 -39.05
CA ASN A 17 2.71 7.41 -37.96
C ASN A 17 1.93 7.31 -36.63
N SER A 18 1.36 6.13 -36.36
CA SER A 18 0.83 5.73 -35.08
C SER A 18 2.03 5.52 -34.17
N ARG A 19 2.59 6.65 -33.73
CA ARG A 19 3.19 6.77 -32.41
C ARG A 19 2.07 6.54 -31.40
N SER A 20 1.61 5.29 -31.34
CA SER A 20 0.97 4.75 -30.16
C SER A 20 2.07 4.79 -29.11
N ARG A 21 2.21 5.97 -28.48
CA ARG A 21 2.64 6.05 -27.10
C ARG A 21 1.61 5.24 -26.35
N SER A 22 1.81 3.92 -26.34
CA SER A 22 1.28 3.07 -25.30
C SER A 22 1.81 3.71 -24.03
N TYR A 23 0.99 4.57 -23.44
CA TYR A 23 0.89 4.66 -22.01
C TYR A 23 0.65 3.22 -21.57
N SER A 24 1.73 2.44 -21.44
CA SER A 24 1.73 1.28 -20.60
C SER A 24 1.42 1.88 -19.24
N THR A 25 0.14 1.88 -18.86
CA THR A 25 -0.23 1.72 -17.47
C THR A 25 0.65 0.57 -17.00
N ARG A 26 1.74 0.92 -16.30
CA ARG A 26 2.73 -0.02 -15.83
C ARG A 26 1.94 -1.00 -14.99
N SER A 27 1.65 -2.18 -15.55
CA SER A 27 0.76 -3.12 -14.91
C SER A 27 1.40 -3.41 -13.56
N LYS A 28 0.66 -3.08 -12.51
CA LYS A 28 1.10 -3.25 -11.13
C LYS A 28 1.53 -4.70 -11.00
N SER A 29 2.75 -4.94 -10.52
CA SER A 29 3.24 -6.31 -10.46
C SER A 29 2.35 -7.07 -9.48
N TYR A 30 1.96 -8.31 -9.79
CA TYR A 30 1.21 -9.15 -8.84
C TYR A 30 1.89 -9.24 -7.46
N ALA A 31 3.21 -9.07 -7.40
CA ALA A 31 3.96 -8.99 -6.15
C ALA A 31 3.67 -7.72 -5.34
N GLU A 32 3.45 -6.58 -6.01
CA GLU A 32 3.12 -5.29 -5.39
C GLU A 32 1.74 -5.40 -4.72
N GLU A 33 0.71 -5.81 -5.46
CA GLU A 33 -0.66 -5.99 -4.94
C GLU A 33 -0.74 -6.95 -3.73
N ARG A 34 0.12 -7.97 -3.69
CA ARG A 34 0.15 -8.90 -2.55
C ARG A 34 0.61 -8.21 -1.27
N VAL A 35 1.59 -7.31 -1.36
CA VAL A 35 2.11 -6.61 -0.20
C VAL A 35 1.13 -5.57 0.32
N GLU A 36 0.37 -4.94 -0.57
CA GLU A 36 -0.75 -4.06 -0.21
C GLU A 36 -1.77 -4.81 0.65
N ARG A 37 -2.25 -5.94 0.14
CA ARG A 37 -3.23 -6.80 0.84
C ARG A 37 -2.67 -7.36 2.14
N LEU A 38 -1.38 -7.68 2.19
CA LEU A 38 -0.70 -8.18 3.38
C LEU A 38 -0.59 -7.09 4.45
N THR A 39 -0.33 -5.84 4.05
CA THR A 39 -0.35 -4.68 4.96
C THR A 39 -1.73 -4.49 5.55
N TRP A 40 -2.77 -4.50 4.72
CA TRP A 40 -4.16 -4.40 5.20
C TRP A 40 -4.54 -5.58 6.10
N PHE A 41 -4.14 -6.79 5.72
CA PHE A 41 -4.35 -7.99 6.53
C PHE A 41 -3.71 -7.85 7.90
N PHE A 42 -2.47 -7.35 8.00
CA PHE A 42 -1.81 -7.15 9.29
C PHE A 42 -2.45 -6.05 10.13
N LEU A 43 -2.94 -4.97 9.52
CA LEU A 43 -3.69 -3.94 10.25
C LEU A 43 -4.99 -4.52 10.80
N VAL A 44 -5.76 -5.26 10.01
CA VAL A 44 -6.98 -5.93 10.46
C VAL A 44 -6.67 -6.97 11.52
N LEU A 45 -5.59 -7.73 11.38
CA LEU A 45 -5.13 -8.70 12.36
C LEU A 45 -4.73 -8.02 13.68
N ALA A 46 -4.11 -6.84 13.63
CA ALA A 46 -3.85 -6.04 14.82
C ALA A 46 -5.16 -5.65 15.52
N ILE A 47 -6.17 -5.17 14.78
CA ILE A 47 -7.49 -4.86 15.35
C ILE A 47 -8.12 -6.10 15.97
N ALA A 48 -8.20 -7.19 15.21
CA ALA A 48 -8.84 -8.43 15.64
C ALA A 48 -8.15 -9.05 16.86
N GLY A 49 -6.81 -9.08 16.87
CA GLY A 49 -6.02 -9.59 17.99
C GLY A 49 -6.30 -8.82 19.28
N VAL A 50 -6.41 -7.49 19.21
CA VAL A 50 -6.75 -6.67 20.37
C VAL A 50 -8.13 -7.00 20.91
N GLN A 51 -9.12 -7.13 20.04
CA GLN A 51 -10.49 -7.46 20.44
C GLN A 51 -10.56 -8.83 21.12
N ILE A 52 -9.89 -9.83 20.56
CA ILE A 52 -9.85 -11.18 21.12
C ILE A 52 -9.17 -11.19 22.50
N ILE A 53 -8.03 -10.51 22.64
CA ILE A 53 -7.28 -10.47 23.91
C ILE A 53 -8.07 -9.75 25.00
N GLN A 54 -8.69 -8.61 24.67
CA GLN A 54 -9.50 -7.85 25.63
C GLN A 54 -10.77 -8.60 26.05
N GLN A 55 -11.40 -9.35 25.14
CA GLN A 55 -12.53 -10.22 25.48
C GLN A 55 -12.13 -11.34 26.44
N GLY A 56 -10.87 -11.82 26.36
CA GLY A 56 -10.31 -12.79 27.31
C GLY A 56 -9.96 -12.22 28.69
N GLY A 57 -10.23 -10.92 28.95
CA GLY A 57 -9.96 -10.26 30.23
C GLY A 57 -8.50 -9.83 30.43
N ALA A 58 -7.64 -10.02 29.43
CA ALA A 58 -6.25 -9.61 29.49
C ALA A 58 -6.10 -8.12 29.13
N ALA A 59 -5.51 -7.34 30.05
CA ALA A 59 -5.19 -5.94 29.81
C ALA A 59 -3.87 -5.82 29.04
N LEU A 60 -3.93 -5.30 27.82
CA LEU A 60 -2.74 -4.96 27.04
C LEU A 60 -2.21 -3.58 27.46
N PRO A 61 -0.88 -3.40 27.52
CA PRO A 61 -0.30 -2.08 27.69
C PRO A 61 -0.71 -1.11 26.57
N ASN A 62 -0.97 0.15 26.91
CA ASN A 62 -1.51 1.17 25.99
C ASN A 62 -0.62 1.45 24.76
N TRP A 63 0.69 1.23 24.86
CA TRP A 63 1.64 1.41 23.76
C TRP A 63 1.60 0.28 22.73
N VAL A 64 1.08 -0.91 23.07
CA VAL A 64 1.18 -2.10 22.20
C VAL A 64 0.45 -1.87 20.87
N ILE A 65 -0.70 -1.20 20.90
CA ILE A 65 -1.53 -0.99 19.72
C ILE A 65 -0.89 -0.01 18.73
N PRO A 66 -0.53 1.23 19.14
CA PRO A 66 0.16 2.13 18.24
C PRO A 66 1.51 1.55 17.79
N PHE A 67 2.20 0.79 18.65
CA PHE A 67 3.46 0.15 18.26
C PHE A 67 3.26 -0.89 17.17
N ALA A 68 2.29 -1.80 17.31
CA ALA A 68 1.99 -2.81 16.30
C ALA A 68 1.65 -2.17 14.95
N GLY A 69 0.80 -1.14 14.95
CA GLY A 69 0.48 -0.40 13.73
C GLY A 69 1.68 0.32 13.11
N CYS A 70 2.53 0.94 13.94
CA CYS A 70 3.78 1.56 13.52
C CYS A 70 4.70 0.56 12.80
N VAL A 71 4.92 -0.62 13.40
CA VAL A 71 5.76 -1.67 12.81
C VAL A 71 5.18 -2.16 11.49
N VAL A 72 3.86 -2.34 11.40
CA VAL A 72 3.21 -2.78 10.16
C VAL A 72 3.36 -1.75 9.05
N LEU A 73 3.03 -0.47 9.32
CA LEU A 73 3.04 0.58 8.29
C LEU A 73 4.46 1.00 7.88
N LEU A 74 5.35 1.22 8.85
CA LEU A 74 6.73 1.58 8.52
C LEU A 74 7.48 0.39 7.95
N GLY A 75 7.26 -0.82 8.48
CA GLY A 75 7.87 -2.04 7.95
C GLY A 75 7.43 -2.33 6.51
N SER A 76 6.13 -2.21 6.21
CA SER A 76 5.63 -2.39 4.85
C SER A 76 6.13 -1.28 3.92
N GLY A 77 6.06 -0.01 4.35
CA GLY A 77 6.56 1.12 3.58
C GLY A 77 8.05 1.01 3.26
N MET A 78 8.88 0.62 4.23
CA MET A 78 10.31 0.37 4.01
C MET A 78 10.55 -0.78 3.05
N TYR A 79 9.80 -1.88 3.18
CA TYR A 79 9.91 -3.02 2.26
C TYR A 79 9.56 -2.62 0.82
N GLN A 80 8.43 -1.94 0.62
CA GLN A 80 8.02 -1.45 -0.70
C GLN A 80 9.02 -0.44 -1.29
N TYR A 81 9.54 0.47 -0.45
CA TYR A 81 10.57 1.43 -0.85
C TYR A 81 11.85 0.72 -1.30
N SER A 82 12.29 -0.33 -0.60
CA SER A 82 13.47 -1.13 -0.99
C SER A 82 13.31 -1.79 -2.36
N LYS A 83 12.07 -2.15 -2.72
CA LYS A 83 11.70 -2.72 -4.02
C LYS A 83 11.44 -1.66 -5.10
N ARG A 84 11.60 -0.38 -4.78
CA ARG A 84 11.29 0.78 -5.64
C ARG A 84 9.82 0.80 -6.09
N TRP A 85 8.93 0.23 -5.29
CA TRP A 85 7.49 0.36 -5.48
C TRP A 85 7.01 1.70 -4.95
N ARG A 86 5.88 2.18 -5.48
CA ARG A 86 5.30 3.43 -5.01
C ARG A 86 4.64 3.18 -3.66
N VAL A 87 5.08 3.93 -2.66
CA VAL A 87 4.49 3.90 -1.32
C VAL A 87 3.64 5.14 -1.15
N ALA A 88 2.41 4.96 -0.71
CA ALA A 88 1.52 6.08 -0.44
C ALA A 88 2.12 6.99 0.67
N PRO A 89 2.12 8.33 0.51
CA PRO A 89 2.55 9.25 1.55
C PRO A 89 1.77 9.07 2.87
N THR A 90 0.52 8.62 2.77
CA THR A 90 -0.35 8.30 3.92
C THR A 90 0.23 7.20 4.79
N THR A 91 0.86 6.17 4.22
CA THR A 91 1.51 5.08 4.97
C THR A 91 2.63 5.61 5.85
N TRP A 92 3.46 6.52 5.33
CA TRP A 92 4.55 7.14 6.10
C TRP A 92 4.03 8.06 7.20
N LEU A 93 3.05 8.91 6.88
CA LEU A 93 2.46 9.83 7.85
C LEU A 93 1.76 9.09 8.99
N ALA A 94 0.96 8.07 8.66
CA ALA A 94 0.28 7.24 9.64
C ALA A 94 1.28 6.44 10.49
N GLY A 95 2.31 5.85 9.88
CA GLY A 95 3.37 5.15 10.59
C GLY A 95 4.13 6.06 11.57
N ALA A 96 4.51 7.26 11.13
CA ALA A 96 5.19 8.25 11.96
C ALA A 96 4.30 8.75 13.12
N LEU A 97 3.02 8.97 12.86
CA LEU A 97 2.04 9.38 13.87
C LEU A 97 1.88 8.30 14.96
N LEU A 98 1.78 7.03 14.57
CA LEU A 98 1.71 5.90 15.51
C LEU A 98 3.02 5.69 16.27
N ALA A 99 4.17 5.92 15.63
CA ALA A 99 5.46 5.94 16.31
C ALA A 99 5.49 7.02 17.39
N GLY A 100 5.03 8.24 17.07
CA GLY A 100 4.89 9.34 18.01
C GLY A 100 4.00 8.97 19.21
N MET A 101 2.83 8.39 18.97
CA MET A 101 1.92 7.92 20.04
C MET A 101 2.58 6.86 20.93
N THR A 102 3.31 5.93 20.33
CA THR A 102 4.07 4.90 21.06
C THR A 102 5.11 5.54 21.97
N LEU A 103 5.90 6.48 21.46
CA LEU A 103 6.94 7.18 22.22
C LEU A 103 6.33 8.05 23.34
N ILE A 104 5.24 8.75 23.07
CA ILE A 104 4.51 9.53 24.09
C ILE A 104 4.03 8.61 25.21
N ASN A 105 3.47 7.44 24.87
CA ASN A 105 3.02 6.48 25.88
C ASN A 105 4.21 5.93 26.69
N LEU A 106 5.33 5.61 26.06
CA LEU A 106 6.49 5.04 26.75
C LEU A 106 7.23 6.04 27.65
N TYR A 107 7.40 7.29 27.20
CA TYR A 107 8.33 8.24 27.83
C TYR A 107 7.67 9.45 28.48
N VAL A 108 6.46 9.83 28.07
CA VAL A 108 5.80 11.05 28.55
C VAL A 108 4.67 10.73 29.50
N ASN A 109 3.73 9.88 29.09
CA ASN A 109 2.58 9.51 29.91
C ASN A 109 2.03 8.12 29.54
N PRO A 110 2.40 7.06 30.30
CA PRO A 110 1.93 5.68 30.06
C PRO A 110 0.44 5.47 30.26
N SER A 111 -0.21 6.34 31.04
CA SER A 111 -1.64 6.24 31.36
C SER A 111 -2.54 6.71 30.21
N LEU A 112 -1.99 7.38 29.19
CA LEU A 112 -2.77 7.81 28.02
C LEU A 112 -3.21 6.60 27.19
N ASN A 113 -4.51 6.52 26.90
CA ASN A 113 -5.06 5.48 26.05
C ASN A 113 -5.18 5.96 24.59
N PHE A 114 -4.34 5.42 23.71
CA PHE A 114 -4.34 5.73 22.27
C PHE A 114 -5.06 4.68 21.42
N LEU A 115 -5.78 3.73 22.03
CA LEU A 115 -6.46 2.66 21.30
C LEU A 115 -7.44 3.22 20.28
N GLY A 116 -8.37 4.09 20.70
CA GLY A 116 -9.38 4.65 19.80
C GLY A 116 -8.76 5.41 18.62
N VAL A 117 -7.73 6.21 18.90
CA VAL A 117 -7.04 6.98 17.85
C VAL A 117 -6.28 6.05 16.89
N SER A 118 -5.62 5.02 17.41
CA SER A 118 -4.91 4.03 16.58
C SER A 118 -5.86 3.28 15.65
N LEU A 119 -7.04 2.89 16.15
CA LEU A 119 -8.06 2.22 15.33
C LEU A 119 -8.58 3.12 14.20
N ILE A 120 -8.80 4.41 14.48
CA ILE A 120 -9.20 5.39 13.46
C ILE A 120 -8.11 5.54 12.39
N VAL A 121 -6.84 5.60 12.80
CA VAL A 121 -5.71 5.67 11.86
C VAL A 121 -5.66 4.42 10.98
N PHE A 122 -5.83 3.22 11.54
CA PHE A 122 -5.82 1.98 10.77
C PHE A 122 -6.97 1.96 9.76
N ALA A 123 -8.18 2.30 10.21
CA ALA A 123 -9.35 2.39 9.35
C ALA A 123 -9.15 3.43 8.22
N ALA A 124 -8.58 4.59 8.54
CA ALA A 124 -8.28 5.62 7.55
C ALA A 124 -7.27 5.15 6.51
N VAL A 125 -6.20 4.45 6.92
CA VAL A 125 -5.20 3.91 5.98
C VAL A 125 -5.81 2.85 5.07
N ILE A 126 -6.61 1.92 5.62
CA ILE A 126 -7.30 0.90 4.82
C ILE A 126 -8.27 1.56 3.84
N LEU A 127 -9.09 2.51 4.29
CA LEU A 127 -10.07 3.19 3.45
C LEU A 127 -9.39 4.03 2.36
N MET A 128 -8.31 4.75 2.69
CA MET A 128 -7.52 5.46 1.69
C MET A 128 -6.88 4.50 0.68
N GLY A 129 -6.35 3.37 1.12
CA GLY A 129 -5.80 2.34 0.23
C GLY A 129 -6.85 1.76 -0.71
N LEU A 130 -8.07 1.52 -0.23
CA LEU A 130 -9.19 1.05 -1.04
C LEU A 130 -9.68 2.09 -2.06
N LEU A 131 -9.71 3.37 -1.69
CA LEU A 131 -10.17 4.44 -2.58
C LEU A 131 -9.15 4.84 -3.63
N THR A 132 -7.87 4.86 -3.26
CA THR A 132 -6.78 5.31 -4.16
C THR A 132 -6.17 4.17 -4.95
N GLY A 133 -6.30 2.93 -4.47
CA GLY A 133 -5.52 1.80 -4.98
C GLY A 133 -4.02 1.98 -4.74
N GLU A 134 -3.62 2.84 -3.79
CA GLU A 134 -2.24 3.13 -3.41
C GLU A 134 -2.04 2.83 -1.92
N THR A 135 -1.39 1.71 -1.57
CA THR A 135 -0.86 1.40 -0.22
C THR A 135 -0.22 0.04 -0.20
#